data_AF-A0A818N4E0-F1
#
_entry.id   AF-A0A818N4E0-F1
#
_cell.length_a   1.000
_cell.length_b   1.000
_cell.length_c   1.000
_cell.angle_alpha   90.00
_cell.angle_beta   90.00
_cell.angle_gamma   90.00
#
_symmetry.space_group_name_H-M   'P 1'
#
loop_
_entity.id
_entity.type
_entity.pdbx_description
1 polymer ?
#
loop_
_entity_poly.entity_id
_entity_poly.type
_entity_poly.pdbx_seq_one_letter_code
_entity_poly.pdbx_strand_id
1 'polypeptide(L)'
;MVNGCWDIGVAKNDYNDDFQQASFVNSILTSENGKHIDYITEQICPKLVEHIKKKSKTAAAENLKLMQVENHLFICVNCLIEYPKFESQAK
;
A
#
# COMPACT_ATOMS: atom_id res chain seq x y z
N MET A 1 11.04 -10.01 -2.99
CA MET A 1 10.34 -11.20 -3.51
C MET A 1 9.56 -11.88 -2.40
N VAL A 2 8.24 -11.67 -2.39
CA VAL A 2 7.30 -12.44 -1.55
C VAL A 2 7.07 -13.83 -2.16
N ASN A 3 6.99 -13.88 -3.48
CA ASN A 3 7.06 -15.07 -4.32
C ASN A 3 7.55 -14.67 -5.72
N GLY A 4 7.50 -15.57 -6.72
CA GLY A 4 7.95 -15.28 -8.09
C GLY A 4 7.09 -14.25 -8.86
N CYS A 5 5.96 -13.81 -8.30
CA CYS A 5 5.02 -12.90 -8.96
C CYS A 5 4.84 -11.56 -8.22
N TRP A 6 5.44 -11.37 -7.04
CA TRP A 6 5.22 -10.17 -6.23
C TRP A 6 6.52 -9.68 -5.59
N ASP A 7 6.86 -8.44 -5.91
CA ASP A 7 7.88 -7.63 -5.27
C ASP A 7 7.23 -6.41 -4.63
N ILE A 8 7.41 -6.27 -3.32
CA ILE A 8 6.76 -5.24 -2.51
C ILE A 8 7.85 -4.50 -1.74
N GLY A 9 7.87 -3.18 -1.88
CA GLY A 9 8.65 -2.26 -1.07
C GLY A 9 7.71 -1.40 -0.23
N VAL A 10 8.07 -1.18 1.04
CA VAL A 10 7.33 -0.31 1.95
C VAL A 10 8.33 0.66 2.56
N ALA A 11 8.06 1.95 2.45
CA ALA A 11 8.83 3.01 3.07
C ALA A 11 7.90 3.96 3.82
N LYS A 12 8.50 4.80 4.67
CA LYS A 12 7.79 5.93 5.26
C LYS A 12 7.54 6.97 4.17
N ASN A 13 6.34 7.53 4.13
CA ASN A 13 6.08 8.72 3.32
C ASN A 13 6.66 9.95 4.02
N ASP A 14 7.60 10.63 3.35
CA ASP A 14 8.27 11.84 3.85
C ASP A 14 7.81 13.12 3.12
N TYR A 15 6.93 13.01 2.13
CA TYR A 15 6.55 14.14 1.26
C TYR A 15 5.31 14.90 1.76
N ASN A 16 4.18 14.21 1.91
CA ASN A 16 2.90 14.78 2.33
C ASN A 16 2.11 13.78 3.16
N ASP A 17 1.05 14.24 3.82
CA ASP A 17 0.12 13.38 4.58
C ASP A 17 -0.91 12.66 3.66
N ASP A 18 -0.56 12.45 2.39
CA ASP A 18 -1.40 11.77 1.39
C ASP A 18 -0.74 10.45 0.98
N PHE A 19 -1.53 9.41 0.78
CA PHE A 19 -1.03 8.12 0.33
C PHE A 19 -0.23 8.23 -0.98
N GLN A 20 0.98 7.64 -1.00
CA GLN A 20 1.85 7.60 -2.17
C GLN A 20 2.15 6.16 -2.58
N GLN A 21 2.14 5.90 -3.88
CA GLN A 21 2.44 4.58 -4.44
C GLN A 21 3.24 4.68 -5.73
N ALA A 22 4.00 3.63 -6.03
CA ALA A 22 4.59 3.39 -7.33
C ALA A 22 4.41 1.93 -7.70
N SER A 23 3.68 1.64 -8.77
CA SER A 23 3.40 0.25 -9.12
C SER A 23 3.43 -0.11 -10.59
N PHE A 24 3.78 -1.37 -10.82
CA PHE A 24 3.86 -2.01 -12.11
C PHE A 24 3.09 -3.34 -12.08
N VAL A 25 2.21 -3.54 -13.06
CA VAL A 25 1.50 -4.81 -13.30
C VAL A 25 1.93 -5.33 -14.67
N ASN A 26 2.60 -6.48 -14.73
CA ASN A 26 3.15 -7.03 -15.97
C ASN A 26 4.00 -6.00 -16.76
N SER A 27 4.84 -5.22 -16.06
CA SER A 27 5.65 -4.12 -16.60
C SER A 27 4.88 -2.89 -17.12
N ILE A 28 3.58 -2.80 -16.87
CA ILE A 28 2.76 -1.61 -17.17
C ILE A 28 2.71 -0.74 -15.92
N LEU A 29 3.07 0.55 -16.04
CA LEU A 29 2.93 1.52 -14.97
C LEU A 29 1.45 1.74 -14.64
N THR A 30 1.07 1.50 -13.38
CA THR A 30 -0.25 1.84 -12.84
C THR A 30 -0.11 3.10 -11.98
N SER A 31 -0.30 4.26 -12.61
CA SER A 31 -0.21 5.57 -11.96
C SER A 31 -1.35 5.82 -10.97
N GLU A 32 -2.53 5.31 -11.28
CA GLU A 32 -3.68 5.33 -10.38
C GLU A 32 -3.69 4.10 -9.46
N ASN A 33 -4.40 4.23 -8.34
CA ASN A 33 -4.64 3.11 -7.45
C ASN A 33 -5.38 1.97 -8.18
N GLY A 34 -5.22 0.76 -7.67
CA GLY A 34 -5.90 -0.41 -8.20
C GLY A 34 -5.91 -1.54 -7.20
N LYS A 35 -6.64 -2.61 -7.52
CA LYS A 35 -6.86 -3.74 -6.61
C LYS A 35 -5.57 -4.39 -6.12
N HIS A 36 -4.48 -4.33 -6.89
CA HIS A 36 -3.18 -4.85 -6.48
C HIS A 36 -2.54 -4.03 -5.35
N ILE A 37 -2.75 -2.72 -5.33
CA ILE A 37 -2.34 -1.85 -4.21
C ILE A 37 -3.24 -2.11 -3.00
N ASP A 38 -4.56 -2.07 -3.20
CA ASP A 38 -5.54 -2.29 -2.12
C ASP A 38 -5.30 -3.63 -1.42
N TYR A 39 -5.05 -4.69 -2.18
CA TYR A 39 -4.74 -6.01 -1.65
C TYR A 39 -3.54 -6.01 -0.69
N ILE A 40 -2.53 -5.17 -0.95
CA ILE A 40 -1.34 -5.07 -0.10
C ILE A 40 -1.61 -4.14 1.10
N THR A 41 -2.25 -2.99 0.91
CA THR A 41 -2.53 -2.05 2.01
C THR A 41 -3.50 -2.65 3.02
N GLU A 42 -4.52 -3.39 2.58
CA GLU A 42 -5.47 -4.11 3.44
C GLU A 42 -4.80 -5.18 4.33
N GLN A 43 -3.64 -5.71 3.93
CA GLN A 43 -2.90 -6.69 4.74
C GLN A 43 -1.93 -6.04 5.72
N ILE A 44 -1.36 -4.89 5.36
CA ILE A 44 -0.28 -4.23 6.10
C ILE A 44 -0.85 -3.25 7.13
N CYS A 45 -1.79 -2.39 6.72
CA CYS A 45 -2.30 -1.31 7.56
C CYS A 45 -2.94 -1.81 8.87
N PRO A 46 -3.80 -2.85 8.89
CA PRO A 46 -4.38 -3.35 10.15
C PRO A 46 -3.33 -3.90 11.12
N LYS A 47 -2.33 -4.62 10.62
CA LYS A 47 -1.24 -5.17 11.44
C LYS A 47 -0.37 -4.08 12.03
N LEU A 48 -0.09 -3.02 11.27
CA LEU A 48 0.64 -1.86 11.76
C LEU A 48 -0.15 -1.11 12.83
N VAL A 49 -1.46 -0.89 12.63
CA VAL A 49 -2.32 -0.27 13.65
C VAL A 49 -2.28 -1.06 14.95
N GLU A 50 -2.46 -2.39 14.90
CA GLU A 50 -2.41 -3.26 16.08
C GLU A 50 -1.04 -3.17 16.77
N HIS A 51 0.04 -3.22 15.99
CA HIS A 51 1.40 -3.12 16.51
C HIS A 51 1.66 -1.77 17.21
N ILE A 52 1.22 -0.66 16.61
CA ILE A 52 1.38 0.69 17.16
C ILE A 52 0.57 0.82 18.46
N LYS A 53 -0.68 0.35 18.50
CA LYS A 53 -1.52 0.34 19.71
C LYS A 53 -0.89 -0.45 20.85
N LYS A 54 -0.31 -1.62 20.53
CA LYS A 54 0.39 -2.45 21.52
C LYS A 54 1.66 -1.78 22.06
N LYS A 55 2.39 -1.06 21.21
CA LYS A 55 3.67 -0.41 21.56
C LYS A 55 3.49 0.94 22.26
N SER A 56 2.49 1.72 21.88
CA SER A 56 2.22 3.06 22.39
C SER A 56 0.82 3.12 23.01
N LYS A 57 0.75 3.25 24.34
CA LYS A 57 -0.51 3.32 25.10
C LYS A 57 -1.03 4.76 25.24
N THR A 58 -0.85 5.59 24.23
CA THR A 58 -1.33 6.98 24.24
C THR A 58 -2.75 7.06 23.70
N ALA A 59 -3.52 8.06 24.14
CA ALA A 59 -4.88 8.29 23.62
C ALA A 59 -4.91 8.49 22.09
N ALA A 60 -3.83 9.03 21.51
CA ALA A 60 -3.66 9.17 20.08
C ALA A 60 -3.49 7.80 19.37
N ALA A 61 -2.73 6.88 19.96
CA ALA A 61 -2.52 5.55 19.39
C ALA A 61 -3.80 4.69 19.47
N GLU A 62 -4.58 4.79 20.56
CA GLU A 62 -5.85 4.08 20.70
C GLU A 62 -6.88 4.47 19.63
N ASN A 63 -6.92 5.76 19.26
CA ASN A 63 -7.82 6.31 18.26
C ASN A 63 -7.26 6.30 16.83
N LEU A 64 -6.12 5.65 16.60
CA LEU A 64 -5.46 5.59 15.30
C LEU A 64 -6.34 4.87 14.26
N LYS A 65 -6.64 5.54 13.14
CA LYS A 65 -7.43 5.01 12.03
C LYS A 65 -6.53 4.41 10.94
N LEU A 66 -7.05 3.42 10.20
CA LEU A 66 -6.33 2.78 9.09
C LEU A 66 -5.84 3.78 8.05
N MET A 67 -6.72 4.68 7.60
CA MET A 67 -6.40 5.73 6.62
C MET A 67 -5.23 6.63 7.07
N GLN A 68 -5.09 6.88 8.38
CA GLN A 68 -3.96 7.66 8.89
C GLN A 68 -2.65 6.89 8.75
N VAL A 69 -2.66 5.58 9.00
CA VAL A 69 -1.47 4.75 8.80
C VAL A 69 -1.13 4.65 7.32
N GLU A 70 -2.14 4.40 6.48
CA GLU A 70 -1.97 4.31 5.03
C GLU A 70 -1.32 5.56 4.45
N ASN A 71 -1.82 6.75 4.79
CA ASN A 71 -1.25 8.01 4.33
C ASN A 71 0.24 8.23 4.69
N HIS A 72 0.73 7.57 5.75
CA HIS A 72 2.13 7.64 6.17
C HIS A 72 3.03 6.60 5.48
N LEU A 73 2.49 5.78 4.58
CA LEU A 73 3.22 4.76 3.84
C LEU A 73 3.46 5.20 2.39
N PHE A 74 4.66 4.89 1.91
CA PHE A 74 4.99 4.85 0.49
C PHE A 74 5.07 3.39 0.07
N ILE A 75 4.18 2.96 -0.83
CA ILE A 75 4.07 1.57 -1.26
C ILE A 75 4.58 1.40 -2.69
N CYS A 76 5.61 0.57 -2.85
CA CYS A 76 6.10 0.13 -4.16
C CYS A 76 5.62 -1.29 -4.44
N VAL A 77 4.98 -1.54 -5.58
CA VAL A 77 4.55 -2.89 -5.97
C VAL A 77 4.94 -3.20 -7.41
N ASN A 78 5.68 -4.27 -7.63
CA ASN A 78 5.86 -4.87 -8.94
C ASN A 78 5.25 -6.27 -8.91
N CYS A 79 4.28 -6.54 -9.78
CA CYS A 79 3.57 -7.80 -9.76
C CYS A 79 3.28 -8.37 -11.15
N LEU A 80 3.15 -9.70 -11.19
CA LEU A 80 2.68 -10.45 -12.33
C LEU A 80 1.25 -10.94 -12.06
N ILE A 81 0.30 -10.43 -12.84
CA ILE A 81 -1.13 -10.76 -12.70
C ILE A 81 -1.60 -11.49 -13.95
N GLU A 82 -2.28 -12.62 -13.76
CA GLU A 82 -2.88 -13.38 -14.84
C GLU A 82 -4.15 -12.66 -15.33
N TYR A 83 -4.24 -12.43 -16.65
CA TYR A 83 -5.37 -11.74 -17.29
C TYR A 83 -5.78 -10.41 -16.62
N PRO A 84 -4.86 -9.42 -16.48
CA PRO A 84 -5.18 -8.17 -15.81
C PRO A 84 -6.23 -7.39 -16.60
N LYS A 85 -7.10 -6.68 -15.88
CA LYS A 85 -8.06 -5.73 -16.46
C LYS A 85 -7.74 -4.34 -15.93
N PHE A 86 -7.70 -3.37 -16.83
CA PHE A 86 -7.51 -1.96 -16.52
C PHE A 86 -8.78 -1.20 -16.88
N GLU A 87 -9.19 -0.25 -16.03
CA GLU A 87 -10.41 0.54 -16.21
C GLU A 87 -10.35 1.47 -17.42
N SER A 88 -9.15 1.86 -17.89
CA SER A 88 -8.99 2.69 -19.08
C SER A 88 -8.14 2.03 -20.16
N GLN A 89 -8.61 2.18 -21.40
CA GLN A 89 -7.90 1.79 -22.61
C GLN A 89 -7.21 3.03 -23.23
N ALA A 90 -6.50 3.86 -22.45
CA ALA A 90 -5.50 4.82 -22.94
C ALA A 90 -4.93 5.69 -21.82
N LYS A 91 -3.60 5.86 -21.87
CA LYS A 91 -2.81 7.06 -21.50
C LYS A 91 -3.05 7.74 -20.16
#